data_AF-A0AAV8WXF0-F1
#
_entry.id   AF-A0AAV8WXF0-F1
#
_cell.length_a   1.000
_cell.length_b   1.000
_cell.length_c   1.000
_cell.angle_alpha   90.00
_cell.angle_beta   90.00
_cell.angle_gamma   90.00
#
_symmetry.space_group_name_H-M   'P 1'
#
loop_
_entity.id
_entity.type
_entity.pdbx_description
1 polymer ?
#
loop_
_entity_poly.entity_id
_entity_poly.type
_entity_poly.pdbx_seq_one_letter_code
_entity_poly.pdbx_strand_id
1 'polypeptide(L)'
;MSATEIVSLGIELVSLALAEECRKILERKKKRRPRRWWVKPWIQRREQLGASTQLLVEFAAEDPDSYRNHLRMSEAQFDFLLQKVSPSIQKADTFLRIALSAKLKLQVTLHYLATRTCFLTLNALYRVPACSISLMIPEVCKAIYEVLDEFIKVSKF
;
A
#
# COMPACT_ATOMS: atom_id res chain seq x y z
N MET A 1 -15.30 57.49 11.99
CA MET A 1 -14.88 56.09 12.18
C MET A 1 -13.42 56.07 12.50
N SER A 2 -13.05 55.49 13.63
CA SER A 2 -11.67 55.30 14.06
C SER A 2 -10.97 54.30 13.13
N ALA A 3 -9.68 54.46 12.87
CA ALA A 3 -8.88 53.51 12.08
C ALA A 3 -8.97 52.07 12.63
N THR A 4 -9.19 51.91 13.94
CA THR A 4 -9.37 50.61 14.59
C THR A 4 -10.70 49.93 14.22
N GLU A 5 -11.77 50.69 14.00
CA GLU A 5 -13.09 50.16 13.61
C GLU A 5 -13.05 49.63 12.17
N ILE A 6 -12.31 50.30 11.29
CA ILE A 6 -12.13 49.87 9.90
C ILE A 6 -11.36 48.54 9.84
N VAL A 7 -10.31 48.41 10.66
CA VAL A 7 -9.53 47.16 10.76
C VAL A 7 -10.37 46.03 11.37
N SER A 8 -11.17 46.28 12.40
CA SER A 8 -12.01 45.23 13.00
C SER A 8 -13.09 44.72 12.05
N LEU A 9 -13.76 45.62 11.33
CA LEU A 9 -14.73 45.28 10.27
C LEU A 9 -14.07 44.47 9.14
N GLY A 10 -12.84 44.83 8.76
CA GLY A 10 -12.07 44.07 7.77
C GLY A 10 -11.77 42.63 8.23
N ILE A 11 -11.39 42.44 9.48
CA ILE A 11 -11.12 41.11 10.06
C ILE A 11 -12.39 40.25 10.11
N GLU A 12 -13.52 40.83 10.56
CA GLU A 12 -14.80 40.12 10.58
C GLU A 12 -15.21 39.67 9.18
N LEU A 13 -15.10 40.54 8.18
CA LEU A 13 -15.44 40.22 6.79
C LEU A 13 -14.60 39.05 6.25
N VAL A 14 -13.29 39.10 6.48
CA VAL A 14 -12.36 38.03 6.05
C VAL A 14 -12.68 36.72 6.77
N SER A 15 -12.96 36.77 8.08
CA SER A 15 -13.30 35.58 8.87
C SER A 15 -14.57 34.88 8.36
N LEU A 16 -15.59 35.66 7.99
CA LEU A 16 -16.85 35.15 7.43
C LEU A 16 -16.64 34.52 6.05
N ALA A 17 -15.86 35.18 5.19
CA ALA A 17 -15.52 34.65 3.87
C ALA A 17 -14.75 33.32 3.96
N LEU A 18 -13.79 33.22 4.90
CA LEU A 18 -13.05 31.99 5.19
C LEU A 18 -13.97 30.88 5.72
N ALA A 19 -14.87 31.20 6.65
CA ALA A 19 -15.81 30.24 7.20
C ALA A 19 -16.76 29.68 6.13
N GLU A 20 -17.20 30.53 5.19
CA GLU A 20 -18.06 30.09 4.08
C GLU A 20 -17.31 29.19 3.09
N GLU A 21 -16.06 29.51 2.73
CA GLU A 21 -15.26 28.67 1.85
C GLU A 21 -14.93 27.32 2.51
N CYS A 22 -14.62 27.31 3.80
CA CYS A 22 -14.47 26.08 4.59
C CYS A 22 -15.75 25.23 4.55
N ARG A 23 -16.93 25.84 4.68
CA ARG A 23 -18.22 25.14 4.59
C ARG A 23 -18.44 24.53 3.20
N LYS A 24 -18.13 25.27 2.13
CA LYS A 24 -18.19 24.78 0.73
C LYS A 24 -17.25 23.60 0.48
N ILE A 25 -16.03 23.64 1.03
CA ILE A 25 -15.08 22.52 0.95
C ILE A 25 -15.64 21.27 1.66
N LEU A 26 -16.23 21.43 2.85
CA LEU A 26 -16.85 20.33 3.60
C LEU A 26 -18.05 19.72 2.86
N GLU A 27 -18.92 20.56 2.29
CA GLU A 27 -20.06 20.16 1.43
C GLU A 27 -19.60 19.31 0.23
N ARG A 28 -18.55 19.77 -0.48
CA ARG A 28 -17.96 19.03 -1.62
C ARG A 28 -17.40 17.68 -1.18
N LYS A 29 -16.80 17.59 0.01
CA LYS A 29 -16.32 16.31 0.59
C LYS A 29 -17.45 15.34 0.92
N LYS A 30 -18.63 15.82 1.29
CA LYS A 30 -19.83 14.98 1.54
C LYS A 30 -20.42 14.40 0.24
N LYS A 31 -20.37 15.14 -0.87
CA LYS A 31 -20.89 14.71 -2.19
C LYS A 31 -19.98 13.71 -2.92
N ARG A 32 -19.39 12.74 -2.20
CA ARG A 32 -18.65 11.66 -2.86
C ARG A 32 -19.61 10.77 -3.63
N ARG A 33 -19.34 10.57 -4.92
CA ARG A 33 -20.12 9.64 -5.75
C ARG A 33 -20.16 8.27 -5.06
N PRO A 34 -21.35 7.63 -4.96
CA PRO A 34 -21.45 6.30 -4.39
C PRO A 34 -20.53 5.36 -5.16
N ARG A 35 -19.78 4.54 -4.43
CA ARG A 35 -18.89 3.56 -5.05
C ARG A 35 -19.74 2.53 -5.78
N ARG A 36 -19.47 2.30 -7.06
CA ARG A 36 -20.14 1.23 -7.83
C ARG A 36 -19.86 -0.16 -7.22
N TRP A 37 -18.68 -0.36 -6.64
CA TRP A 37 -18.26 -1.61 -6.02
C TRP A 37 -17.49 -1.32 -4.74
N TRP A 38 -17.78 -2.05 -3.65
CA TRP A 38 -16.93 -2.06 -2.45
C TRP A 38 -15.58 -2.71 -2.75
N VAL A 39 -15.61 -3.90 -3.36
CA VAL A 39 -14.47 -4.61 -3.94
C VAL A 39 -14.92 -5.16 -5.29
N LYS A 40 -14.05 -5.10 -6.32
CA LYS A 40 -14.39 -5.67 -7.63
C LYS A 40 -14.50 -7.20 -7.50
N PRO A 41 -15.48 -7.88 -8.13
CA PRO A 41 -15.67 -9.32 -7.98
C PRO A 41 -14.44 -10.17 -8.32
N TRP A 42 -13.65 -9.77 -9.31
CA TRP A 42 -12.42 -10.50 -9.67
C TRP A 42 -11.30 -10.33 -8.63
N ILE A 43 -11.28 -9.24 -7.86
CA ILE A 43 -10.33 -9.01 -6.77
C ILE A 43 -10.68 -9.90 -5.56
N GLN A 44 -11.96 -10.21 -5.35
CA GLN A 44 -12.39 -11.11 -4.27
C GLN A 44 -11.85 -12.53 -4.45
N ARG A 45 -11.59 -12.96 -5.70
CA ARG A 45 -11.01 -14.27 -6.03
C ARG A 45 -9.49 -14.36 -5.82
N ARG A 46 -8.92 -13.52 -4.96
CA ARG A 46 -7.47 -13.44 -4.74
C ARG A 46 -6.88 -14.73 -4.19
N GLU A 47 -7.53 -15.34 -3.21
CA GLU A 47 -7.01 -16.56 -2.59
C GLU A 47 -7.01 -17.74 -3.56
N GLN A 48 -7.95 -17.77 -4.52
CA GLN A 48 -8.05 -18.84 -5.52
C GLN A 48 -7.21 -18.58 -6.76
N LEU A 49 -7.14 -17.33 -7.23
CA LEU A 49 -6.64 -16.99 -8.57
C LEU A 49 -5.52 -15.93 -8.57
N GLY A 50 -4.96 -15.62 -7.41
CA GLY A 50 -3.87 -14.65 -7.28
C GLY A 50 -2.51 -15.32 -7.51
N ALA A 51 -1.56 -14.59 -8.10
CA ALA A 51 -0.21 -15.12 -8.33
C ALA A 51 0.50 -15.61 -7.05
N SER A 52 0.13 -15.09 -5.88
CA SER A 52 0.66 -15.53 -4.59
C SER A 52 0.32 -16.98 -4.25
N THR A 53 -0.90 -17.42 -4.58
CA THR A 53 -1.42 -18.76 -4.25
C THR A 53 -1.33 -19.74 -5.42
N GLN A 54 -1.20 -19.24 -6.65
CA GLN A 54 -1.02 -20.05 -7.86
C GLN A 54 0.43 -19.94 -8.37
N LEU A 55 0.70 -18.97 -9.25
CA LEU A 55 1.95 -18.85 -9.99
C LEU A 55 3.24 -18.98 -9.16
N LEU A 56 3.32 -18.33 -7.99
CA LEU A 56 4.51 -18.40 -7.15
C LEU A 56 4.68 -19.75 -6.44
N VAL A 57 3.59 -20.50 -6.24
CA VAL A 57 3.63 -21.87 -5.73
C VAL A 57 4.11 -22.82 -6.83
N GLU A 58 3.61 -22.66 -8.05
CA GLU A 58 4.06 -23.41 -9.23
C GLU A 58 5.55 -23.15 -9.49
N PHE A 59 6.01 -21.89 -9.47
CA PHE A 59 7.44 -21.60 -9.61
C PHE A 59 8.29 -22.18 -8.48
N ALA A 60 7.83 -22.13 -7.23
CA ALA A 60 8.59 -22.72 -6.13
C ALA A 60 8.76 -24.24 -6.30
N ALA A 61 7.74 -24.94 -6.80
CA ALA A 61 7.75 -26.38 -6.96
C ALA A 61 8.43 -26.87 -8.25
N GLU A 62 8.22 -26.17 -9.36
CA GLU A 62 8.56 -26.66 -10.72
C GLU A 62 9.73 -25.88 -11.36
N ASP A 63 9.88 -24.59 -11.05
CA ASP A 63 10.90 -23.72 -11.67
C ASP A 63 11.49 -22.70 -10.68
N PRO A 64 12.44 -23.13 -9.83
CA PRO A 64 13.07 -22.28 -8.83
C PRO A 64 13.83 -21.09 -9.43
N ASP A 65 14.30 -21.18 -10.67
CA ASP A 65 14.97 -20.08 -11.37
C ASP A 65 13.97 -18.98 -11.73
N SER A 66 12.78 -19.34 -12.21
CA SER A 66 11.70 -18.37 -12.42
C SER A 66 11.22 -17.74 -11.12
N TYR A 67 11.15 -18.50 -10.02
CA TYR A 67 10.85 -17.96 -8.69
C TYR A 67 11.89 -16.90 -8.29
N ARG A 68 13.18 -17.26 -8.40
CA ARG A 68 14.29 -16.36 -8.09
C ARG A 68 14.32 -15.14 -8.99
N ASN A 69 13.96 -15.27 -10.26
CA ASN A 69 13.87 -14.12 -11.17
C ASN A 69 12.74 -13.16 -10.77
N HIS A 70 11.61 -13.68 -10.29
CA HIS A 70 10.46 -12.88 -9.86
C HIS A 70 10.69 -12.15 -8.54
N LEU A 71 11.35 -12.78 -7.56
CA LEU A 71 11.51 -12.22 -6.21
C LEU A 71 12.95 -11.79 -5.87
N ARG A 72 13.92 -12.06 -6.76
CA ARG A 72 15.37 -11.87 -6.56
C ARG A 72 15.97 -12.64 -5.39
N MET A 73 15.30 -13.69 -4.93
CA MET A 73 15.75 -14.56 -3.85
C MET A 73 15.17 -15.97 -3.99
N SER A 74 15.83 -16.96 -3.38
CA SER A 74 15.27 -18.32 -3.30
C SER A 74 14.09 -18.37 -2.32
N GLU A 75 13.29 -19.43 -2.38
CA GLU A 75 12.18 -19.65 -1.44
C GLU A 75 12.66 -19.68 0.02
N ALA A 76 13.76 -20.38 0.30
CA ALA A 76 14.33 -20.42 1.65
C ALA A 76 14.74 -19.03 2.18
N GLN A 77 15.31 -18.18 1.32
CA GLN A 77 15.65 -16.79 1.67
C GLN A 77 14.39 -15.95 1.89
N PHE A 78 13.36 -16.17 1.07
CA PHE A 78 12.06 -15.52 1.21
C PHE A 78 11.41 -15.88 2.55
N ASP A 79 11.39 -17.14 2.93
CA ASP A 79 10.79 -17.60 4.18
C ASP A 79 11.52 -17.06 5.40
N PHE A 80 12.86 -17.02 5.36
CA PHE A 80 13.67 -16.38 6.39
C PHE A 80 13.30 -14.89 6.56
N LEU A 81 13.23 -14.15 5.46
CA LEU A 81 12.87 -12.74 5.49
C LEU A 81 11.42 -12.53 5.97
N LEU A 82 10.50 -13.38 5.51
CA LEU A 82 9.10 -13.35 5.90
C LEU A 82 8.95 -13.55 7.40
N GLN A 83 9.66 -14.50 8.00
CA GLN A 83 9.61 -14.75 9.44
C GLN A 83 9.99 -13.50 10.25
N LYS A 84 10.99 -12.75 9.79
CA LYS A 84 11.47 -11.54 10.47
C LYS A 84 10.57 -10.33 10.26
N VAL A 85 10.04 -10.16 9.05
CA VAL A 85 9.25 -8.97 8.68
C VAL A 85 7.77 -9.11 9.06
N SER A 86 7.25 -10.34 9.14
CA SER A 86 5.83 -10.63 9.42
C SER A 86 5.26 -9.89 10.64
N PRO A 87 5.94 -9.81 11.80
CA PRO A 87 5.43 -9.08 12.97
C PRO A 87 5.16 -7.59 12.70
N SER A 88 5.96 -6.95 11.84
CA SER A 88 5.83 -5.52 11.53
C SER A 88 4.78 -5.24 10.45
N ILE A 89 4.55 -6.18 9.52
CA ILE A 89 3.70 -5.94 8.35
C ILE A 89 2.33 -6.63 8.44
N GLN A 90 2.14 -7.61 9.32
CA GLN A 90 0.86 -8.29 9.48
C GLN A 90 -0.17 -7.32 10.09
N LYS A 91 -1.37 -7.25 9.48
CA LYS A 91 -2.48 -6.45 10.00
C LYS A 91 -3.54 -7.40 10.58
N ALA A 92 -4.28 -6.92 11.58
CA ALA A 92 -5.39 -7.67 12.15
C ALA A 92 -6.55 -7.78 11.17
N ASP A 93 -7.23 -8.92 11.20
CA ASP A 93 -8.48 -9.10 10.47
C ASP A 93 -9.58 -8.26 11.10
N THR A 94 -10.50 -7.79 10.26
CA THR A 94 -11.67 -7.03 10.71
C THR A 94 -12.94 -7.73 10.23
N PHE A 95 -14.05 -7.51 10.93
CA PHE A 95 -15.36 -8.06 10.53
C PHE A 95 -15.77 -7.71 9.09
N LEU A 96 -15.24 -6.61 8.54
CA LEU A 96 -15.57 -6.13 7.20
C LEU A 96 -14.64 -6.67 6.11
N ARG A 97 -13.38 -7.00 6.44
CA ARG A 97 -12.39 -7.47 5.47
C ARG A 97 -11.26 -8.22 6.16
N ILE A 98 -10.90 -9.36 5.58
CA ILE A 98 -9.66 -10.08 5.88
C ILE A 98 -8.47 -9.22 5.44
N ALA A 99 -7.46 -9.14 6.30
CA ALA A 99 -6.23 -8.43 6.05
C ALA A 99 -5.43 -9.12 4.93
N LEU A 100 -4.63 -8.34 4.21
CA LEU A 100 -3.64 -8.94 3.31
C LEU A 100 -2.58 -9.63 4.18
N SER A 101 -2.29 -10.90 3.88
CA SER A 101 -1.27 -11.66 4.60
C SER A 101 0.13 -11.03 4.42
N ALA A 102 0.98 -11.17 5.43
CA ALA A 102 2.37 -10.75 5.37
C ALA A 102 3.10 -11.36 4.16
N LYS A 103 2.86 -12.65 3.86
CA LYS A 103 3.43 -13.36 2.71
C LYS A 103 3.10 -12.66 1.39
N LEU A 104 1.82 -12.41 1.14
CA LEU A 104 1.37 -11.70 -0.06
C LEU A 104 1.99 -10.30 -0.14
N LYS A 105 2.03 -9.59 0.99
CA LYS A 105 2.58 -8.23 1.03
C LYS A 105 4.06 -8.19 0.64
N LEU A 106 4.83 -9.12 1.17
CA LEU A 106 6.24 -9.26 0.88
C LEU A 106 6.46 -9.64 -0.59
N GLN A 107 5.73 -10.62 -1.12
CA GLN A 107 5.84 -11.05 -2.52
C GLN A 107 5.55 -9.92 -3.51
N VAL A 108 4.46 -9.16 -3.31
CA VAL A 108 4.11 -8.02 -4.16
C VAL A 108 5.23 -6.96 -4.14
N THR A 109 5.77 -6.68 -2.97
CA THR A 109 6.82 -5.66 -2.80
C THR A 109 8.12 -6.11 -3.44
N LEU A 110 8.55 -7.35 -3.23
CA LEU A 110 9.76 -7.90 -3.85
C LEU A 110 9.63 -7.95 -5.37
N HIS A 111 8.49 -8.38 -5.91
CA HIS A 111 8.24 -8.33 -7.36
C HIS A 111 8.37 -6.90 -7.89
N TYR A 112 7.76 -5.93 -7.20
CA TYR A 112 7.87 -4.52 -7.58
C TYR A 112 9.33 -4.05 -7.62
N LEU A 113 10.13 -4.39 -6.60
CA LEU A 113 11.55 -4.03 -6.54
C LEU A 113 12.39 -4.76 -7.61
N ALA A 114 12.05 -6.02 -7.90
CA ALA A 114 12.76 -6.89 -8.84
C ALA A 114 12.63 -6.45 -10.30
N THR A 115 11.44 -6.01 -10.69
CA THR A 115 11.05 -5.77 -12.09
C THR A 115 10.73 -4.30 -12.37
N ARG A 116 10.51 -3.48 -11.33
CA ARG A 116 10.03 -2.08 -11.42
C ARG A 116 8.72 -1.95 -12.22
N THR A 117 7.83 -2.94 -12.11
CA THR A 117 6.55 -2.95 -12.81
C THR A 117 5.59 -1.89 -12.27
N CYS A 118 4.64 -1.45 -13.10
CA CYS A 118 3.62 -0.50 -12.65
C CYS A 118 2.58 -1.18 -11.74
N PHE A 119 1.93 -0.39 -10.87
CA PHE A 119 0.93 -0.91 -9.92
C PHE A 119 -0.30 -1.52 -10.60
N LEU A 120 -0.58 -1.17 -11.85
CA LEU A 120 -1.69 -1.75 -12.60
C LEU A 120 -1.44 -3.23 -12.92
N THR A 121 -0.21 -3.55 -13.33
CA THR A 121 0.21 -4.93 -13.61
C THR A 121 0.17 -5.78 -12.33
N LEU A 122 0.72 -5.26 -11.22
CA LEU A 122 0.68 -5.94 -9.93
C LEU A 122 -0.75 -6.15 -9.43
N ASN A 123 -1.64 -5.17 -9.65
CA ASN A 123 -3.05 -5.29 -9.28
C ASN A 123 -3.75 -6.43 -10.01
N ALA A 124 -3.53 -6.53 -11.33
CA ALA A 124 -4.09 -7.63 -12.11
C ALA A 124 -3.52 -8.98 -11.68
N LEU A 125 -2.19 -9.07 -11.54
CA LEU A 125 -1.46 -10.31 -11.24
C LEU A 125 -1.76 -10.87 -9.85
N TYR A 126 -1.68 -10.02 -8.81
CA TYR A 126 -1.87 -10.42 -7.42
C TYR A 126 -3.31 -10.24 -6.92
N ARG A 127 -4.20 -9.65 -7.74
CA ARG A 127 -5.58 -9.32 -7.35
C ARG A 127 -5.62 -8.46 -6.08
N VAL A 128 -4.76 -7.44 -6.04
CA VAL A 128 -4.67 -6.47 -4.94
C VAL A 128 -4.93 -5.06 -5.49
N PRO A 129 -5.88 -4.29 -4.93
CA PRO A 129 -6.15 -2.93 -5.42
C PRO A 129 -4.87 -2.07 -5.45
N ALA A 130 -4.65 -1.34 -6.56
CA ALA A 130 -3.46 -0.50 -6.73
C ALA A 130 -3.26 0.52 -5.58
N CYS A 131 -4.34 1.04 -5.00
CA CYS A 131 -4.27 1.93 -3.83
C CYS A 131 -3.77 1.23 -2.56
N SER A 132 -4.02 -0.06 -2.40
CA SER A 132 -3.46 -0.85 -1.31
C SER A 132 -1.97 -1.10 -1.56
N ILE A 133 -1.60 -1.42 -2.80
CA ILE A 133 -0.20 -1.63 -3.23
C ILE A 133 0.64 -0.38 -2.95
N SER A 134 0.17 0.80 -3.34
CA SER A 134 0.91 2.06 -3.14
C SER A 134 1.16 2.38 -1.66
N LEU A 135 0.27 1.95 -0.76
CA LEU A 135 0.42 2.18 0.68
C LEU A 135 1.31 1.13 1.34
N MET A 136 1.17 -0.14 0.95
CA MET A 136 1.92 -1.23 1.59
C MET A 136 3.38 -1.30 1.16
N ILE A 137 3.74 -0.90 -0.08
CA ILE A 137 5.13 -0.99 -0.55
C ILE A 137 6.07 -0.19 0.38
N PRO A 138 5.81 1.09 0.70
CA PRO A 138 6.65 1.83 1.65
C PRO A 138 6.68 1.20 3.06
N GLU A 139 5.54 0.70 3.55
CA GLU A 139 5.45 0.01 4.86
C GLU A 139 6.38 -1.21 4.89
N VAL A 140 6.34 -2.04 3.83
CA VAL A 140 7.15 -3.25 3.73
C VAL A 140 8.62 -2.92 3.51
N CYS A 141 8.95 -1.95 2.65
CA CYS A 141 10.34 -1.51 2.46
C CYS A 141 10.97 -1.00 3.75
N LYS A 142 10.21 -0.25 4.57
CA LYS A 142 10.67 0.19 5.88
C LYS A 142 10.96 -0.98 6.81
N ALA A 143 10.05 -1.96 6.86
CA ALA A 143 10.23 -3.14 7.70
C ALA A 143 11.42 -4.01 7.23
N ILE A 144 11.64 -4.13 5.91
CA ILE A 144 12.83 -4.81 5.36
C ILE A 144 14.10 -4.08 5.78
N TYR A 145 14.12 -2.75 5.70
CA TYR A 145 15.27 -1.94 6.11
C TYR A 145 15.60 -2.14 7.59
N GLU A 146 14.60 -2.10 8.47
CA GLU A 146 14.78 -2.30 9.91
C GLU A 146 15.29 -3.71 10.25
N VAL A 147 14.80 -4.74 9.57
CA VAL A 147 15.20 -6.13 9.78
C VAL A 147 16.60 -6.43 9.24
N LEU A 148 16.98 -5.81 8.12
CA LEU A 148 18.23 -6.08 7.42
C LEU A 148 19.33 -5.07 7.72
N ASP A 149 19.15 -4.18 8.69
CA ASP A 149 20.12 -3.13 9.04
C ASP A 149 21.53 -3.70 9.28
N GLU A 150 21.62 -4.84 9.97
CA GLU A 150 22.89 -5.56 10.22
C GLU A 150 23.62 -6.04 8.95
N PHE A 151 22.88 -6.27 7.86
CA PHE A 151 23.40 -6.79 6.59
C PHE A 151 23.74 -5.66 5.60
N ILE A 152 23.22 -4.45 5.79
CA ILE A 152 23.42 -3.32 4.88
C ILE A 152 24.76 -2.66 5.19
N LYS A 153 25.81 -3.09 4.48
CA LYS A 153 27.13 -2.44 4.53
C LYS A 153 27.24 -1.41 3.42
N VAL A 154 27.12 -0.13 3.78
CA VAL A 154 27.44 0.97 2.85
C VAL A 154 28.95 1.19 2.87
N SER A 155 29.57 1.17 1.70
CA SER A 155 30.99 1.53 1.57
C SER A 155 31.17 2.95 2.08
N LYS A 156 32.04 3.13 3.08
CA LYS A 156 32.49 4.46 3.50
C LYS A 156 33.42 4.96 2.39
N PHE A 157 32.98 5.98 1.65
CA PHE A 157 33.82 6.71 0.70
C PHE A 157 34.61 7.79 1.44
#